data_AF-A0A257MZ27-F1
#
_entry.id   AF-A0A257MZ27-F1
#
_cell.length_a   1.000
_cell.length_b   1.000
_cell.length_c   1.000
_cell.angle_alpha   90.00
_cell.angle_beta   90.00
_cell.angle_gamma   90.00
#
_symmetry.space_group_name_H-M   'P 1'
#
loop_
_entity.id
_entity.type
_entity.pdbx_description
1 polymer ?
#
loop_
_entity_poly.entity_id
_entity_poly.type
_entity_poly.pdbx_seq_one_letter_code
_entity_poly.pdbx_strand_id
1 'polypeptide(L)'
;MSHAKHPLIIAHKVKDERLKWLQMAANNAKNALLTHLASKQNMAARFVSLQQLLGCEAAPQRLECFDISHTQGEQTVAACVVFDSEGAVKSAYRRFNITGITGGDDCAAIHQAVFRRFKRLQQGEHEAPDIVFIDGSTIQVRAAQKALAELAINNVMIVGVAKGEQRKSGREKLIIGSQNQPIEITMSAGNVVPR
;
A
#
# COMPACT_ATOMS: atom_id res chain seq x y z
N MET A 1 -0.01 42.33 8.13
CA MET A 1 0.48 41.10 8.81
C MET A 1 0.97 41.50 10.20
N SER A 2 0.24 41.16 11.26
CA SER A 2 0.60 41.57 12.63
C SER A 2 1.76 40.72 13.14
N HIS A 3 2.89 41.35 13.41
CA HIS A 3 4.02 40.73 14.09
C HIS A 3 3.81 40.79 15.61
N ALA A 4 4.12 39.70 16.31
CA ALA A 4 4.09 39.66 17.77
C ALA A 4 5.07 40.71 18.34
N LYS A 5 4.57 41.67 19.13
CA LYS A 5 5.35 42.79 19.68
C LYS A 5 6.27 42.41 20.85
N HIS A 6 6.67 41.14 20.98
CA HIS A 6 7.49 40.67 22.12
C HIS A 6 8.78 40.01 21.62
N PRO A 7 9.95 40.37 22.18
CA PRO A 7 11.21 39.76 21.79
C PRO A 7 11.23 38.28 22.16
N LEU A 8 11.45 37.43 21.17
CA LEU A 8 11.54 35.98 21.33
C LEU A 8 13.01 35.61 21.60
N ILE A 9 13.33 35.29 22.85
CA ILE A 9 14.70 34.94 23.26
C ILE A 9 14.84 33.42 23.25
N ILE A 10 15.62 32.88 22.31
CA ILE A 10 15.93 31.46 22.21
C ILE A 10 17.18 31.19 23.07
N ALA A 11 17.01 30.49 24.20
CA ALA A 11 18.10 30.08 25.07
C ALA A 11 18.35 28.57 24.94
N HIS A 12 19.54 28.19 24.46
CA HIS A 12 19.93 26.78 24.28
C HIS A 12 20.57 26.17 25.55
N LYS A 13 21.00 27.00 26.50
CA LYS A 13 21.61 26.60 27.77
C LYS A 13 20.70 27.02 28.92
N VAL A 14 19.81 26.12 29.31
CA VAL A 14 18.78 26.35 30.34
C VAL A 14 19.10 25.53 31.59
N LYS A 15 18.62 26.00 32.75
CA LYS A 15 18.82 25.35 34.06
C LYS A 15 17.50 24.83 34.63
N ASP A 16 17.61 23.98 35.64
CA ASP A 16 16.52 23.49 36.48
C ASP A 16 15.35 22.90 35.68
N GLU A 17 14.14 23.45 35.84
CA GLU A 17 12.94 22.93 35.22
C GLU A 17 13.00 22.94 33.69
N ARG A 18 13.52 24.02 33.08
CA ARG A 18 13.67 24.14 31.63
C ARG A 18 14.69 23.14 31.08
N LEU A 19 15.71 22.79 31.85
CA LEU A 19 16.65 21.72 31.49
C LEU A 19 15.95 20.36 31.46
N LYS A 20 15.05 20.09 32.42
CA LYS A 20 14.24 18.86 32.43
C LYS A 20 13.34 18.79 31.19
N TRP A 21 12.67 19.89 30.82
CA TRP A 21 11.86 19.96 29.59
C TRP A 21 12.70 19.69 28.34
N LEU A 22 13.90 20.27 28.23
CA LEU A 22 14.80 20.04 27.11
C LEU A 22 15.27 18.57 27.05
N GLN A 23 15.60 17.97 28.19
CA GLN A 23 15.97 16.56 28.29
C GLN A 23 14.80 15.63 27.92
N MET A 24 13.58 15.94 28.37
CA MET A 24 12.38 15.20 27.99
C MET A 24 12.13 15.28 26.49
N ALA A 25 12.23 16.47 25.89
CA ALA A 25 12.09 16.65 24.44
C ALA A 25 13.15 15.85 23.66
N ALA A 26 14.41 15.90 24.09
CA ALA A 26 15.48 15.12 23.47
C ALA A 26 15.27 13.60 23.61
N ASN A 27 14.83 13.14 24.78
CA ASN A 27 14.51 11.72 25.00
C ASN A 27 13.31 11.27 24.17
N ASN A 28 12.27 12.10 24.03
CA ASN A 28 11.12 11.81 23.18
C ASN A 28 11.54 11.72 21.71
N ALA A 29 12.38 12.63 21.23
CA ALA A 29 12.92 12.58 19.87
C ALA A 29 13.76 11.32 19.63
N LYS A 30 14.63 10.96 20.59
CA LYS A 30 15.43 9.74 20.54
C LYS A 30 14.55 8.48 20.52
N ASN A 31 13.56 8.41 21.40
CA ASN A 31 12.63 7.28 21.46
C ASN A 31 11.81 7.16 20.17
N ALA A 32 11.30 8.29 19.65
CA ALA A 32 10.60 8.32 18.36
C ALA A 32 11.49 7.82 17.22
N LEU A 33 12.77 8.23 17.19
CA LEU A 33 13.73 7.73 16.20
C LEU A 33 13.97 6.22 16.35
N LEU A 34 14.18 5.71 17.56
CA LEU A 34 14.38 4.28 17.80
C LEU A 34 13.15 3.46 17.38
N THR A 35 11.95 3.91 17.73
CA THR A 35 10.69 3.29 17.28
C THR A 35 10.57 3.32 15.76
N HIS A 36 10.92 4.44 15.13
CA HIS A 36 10.89 4.58 13.67
C HIS A 36 11.87 3.60 12.99
N LEU A 37 13.11 3.53 13.47
CA LEU A 37 14.12 2.59 12.97
C LEU A 37 13.70 1.12 13.15
N ALA A 38 13.13 0.77 14.30
CA ALA A 38 12.60 -0.58 14.55
C ALA A 38 11.44 -0.91 13.59
N SER A 39 10.54 0.06 13.34
CA SER A 39 9.43 -0.12 12.40
C SER A 39 9.92 -0.33 10.95
N LYS A 40 10.97 0.41 10.55
CA LYS A 40 11.62 0.28 9.25
C LYS A 40 12.34 -1.06 9.08
N GLN A 41 13.09 -1.52 10.08
CA GLN A 41 13.73 -2.84 10.07
C GLN A 41 12.69 -3.96 9.94
N ASN A 42 11.56 -3.84 10.64
CA ASN A 42 10.43 -4.76 10.50
C ASN A 42 9.81 -4.73 9.09
N MET A 43 9.79 -3.58 8.43
CA MET A 43 9.27 -3.46 7.06
C MET A 43 10.20 -4.11 6.04
N ALA A 44 11.50 -3.81 6.10
CA ALA A 44 12.49 -4.42 5.21
C ALA A 44 12.47 -5.95 5.29
N ALA A 45 12.38 -6.52 6.49
CA ALA A 45 12.23 -7.96 6.68
C ALA A 45 10.96 -8.53 6.03
N ARG A 46 9.83 -7.80 6.10
CA ARG A 46 8.57 -8.22 5.44
C ARG A 46 8.67 -8.18 3.93
N PHE A 47 9.36 -7.20 3.34
CA PHE A 47 9.60 -7.13 1.91
C PHE A 47 10.48 -8.29 1.42
N VAL A 48 11.47 -8.71 2.21
CA VAL A 48 12.25 -9.93 1.93
C VAL A 48 11.39 -11.18 2.01
N SER A 49 10.53 -11.31 3.03
CA SER A 49 9.58 -12.42 3.11
C SER A 49 8.59 -12.44 1.94
N LEU A 50 8.14 -11.26 1.50
CA LEU A 50 7.25 -11.12 0.34
C LEU A 50 7.95 -11.52 -0.96
N GLN A 51 9.21 -11.11 -1.14
CA GLN A 51 10.04 -11.54 -2.27
C GLN A 51 10.09 -13.06 -2.35
N GLN A 52 10.42 -13.73 -1.24
CA GLN A 52 10.50 -15.19 -1.17
C GLN A 52 9.16 -15.84 -1.45
N LEU A 53 8.07 -15.29 -0.92
CA LEU A 53 6.72 -15.81 -1.09
C LEU A 53 6.24 -15.73 -2.55
N LEU A 54 6.52 -14.61 -3.23
CA LEU A 54 6.08 -14.38 -4.61
C LEU A 54 7.11 -14.85 -5.66
N GLY A 55 8.29 -15.30 -5.24
CA GLY A 55 9.34 -15.75 -6.14
C GLY A 55 9.97 -14.62 -6.96
N CYS A 56 10.02 -13.40 -6.43
CA CYS A 56 10.60 -12.25 -7.13
C CYS A 56 12.14 -12.37 -7.19
N GLU A 57 12.74 -12.02 -8.33
CA GLU A 57 14.21 -12.01 -8.51
C GLU A 57 14.91 -11.06 -7.54
N ALA A 58 14.27 -9.91 -7.26
CA ALA A 58 14.72 -8.91 -6.30
C ALA A 58 13.58 -8.51 -5.36
N ALA A 59 13.93 -8.00 -4.18
CA ALA A 59 12.95 -7.46 -3.24
C ALA A 59 12.19 -6.29 -3.89
N PRO A 60 10.84 -6.30 -3.91
CA PRO A 60 10.09 -5.20 -4.48
C PRO A 60 10.41 -3.91 -3.72
N GLN A 61 10.40 -2.78 -4.41
CA GLN A 61 10.66 -1.46 -3.83
C GLN A 61 9.37 -0.68 -3.61
N ARG A 62 8.35 -0.91 -4.44
CA ARG A 62 7.09 -0.18 -4.41
C ARG A 62 5.89 -1.09 -4.65
N LEU A 63 4.93 -1.04 -3.73
CA LEU A 63 3.68 -1.80 -3.77
C LEU A 63 2.50 -0.83 -3.82
N GLU A 64 1.50 -1.12 -4.67
CA GLU A 64 0.22 -0.40 -4.67
C GLU A 64 -0.92 -1.37 -4.42
N CYS A 65 -1.79 -1.09 -3.45
CA CYS A 65 -2.94 -1.93 -3.13
C CYS A 65 -4.25 -1.20 -3.45
N PHE A 66 -5.12 -1.85 -4.20
CA PHE A 66 -6.47 -1.36 -4.52
C PHE A 66 -7.53 -2.09 -3.71
N ASP A 67 -8.45 -1.32 -3.12
CA ASP A 67 -9.64 -1.80 -2.41
C ASP A 67 -10.87 -1.03 -2.91
N ILE A 68 -12.03 -1.71 -2.98
CA ILE A 68 -13.29 -1.10 -3.40
C ILE A 68 -14.23 -1.02 -2.21
N SER A 69 -14.62 0.21 -1.88
CA SER A 69 -15.60 0.49 -0.84
C SER A 69 -16.96 0.83 -1.47
N HIS A 70 -18.00 0.13 -0.99
CA HIS A 70 -19.40 0.40 -1.26
C HIS A 70 -20.09 0.84 0.03
N THR A 71 -20.46 2.10 0.12
CA THR A 71 -21.35 2.60 1.17
C THR A 71 -22.77 2.60 0.62
N GLN A 72 -23.69 1.98 1.36
CA GLN A 72 -25.07 1.73 0.90
C GLN A 72 -25.80 3.09 0.69
N GLY A 73 -26.01 3.47 -0.57
CA GLY A 73 -26.61 4.76 -0.95
C GLY A 73 -25.62 5.85 -1.38
N GLU A 74 -24.31 5.60 -1.31
CA GLU A 74 -23.26 6.50 -1.79
C GLU A 74 -22.60 5.98 -3.08
N GLN A 75 -21.84 6.85 -3.76
CA GLN A 75 -21.10 6.49 -4.96
C GLN A 75 -19.98 5.49 -4.63
N THR A 76 -19.78 4.48 -5.48
CA THR A 76 -18.66 3.54 -5.36
C THR A 76 -17.33 4.31 -5.37
N VAL A 77 -16.43 3.93 -4.46
CA VAL A 77 -15.11 4.54 -4.33
C VAL A 77 -14.04 3.46 -4.32
N ALA A 78 -12.98 3.65 -5.10
CA ALA A 78 -11.78 2.84 -5.03
C ALA A 78 -10.68 3.58 -4.27
N ALA A 79 -10.02 2.91 -3.33
CA ALA A 79 -8.85 3.41 -2.63
C ALA A 79 -7.58 2.74 -3.20
N CYS A 80 -6.54 3.53 -3.40
CA CYS A 80 -5.19 3.06 -3.72
C CYS A 80 -4.24 3.50 -2.61
N VAL A 81 -3.68 2.54 -1.88
CA VAL A 81 -2.68 2.76 -0.84
C VAL A 81 -1.30 2.32 -1.37
N VAL A 82 -0.25 3.00 -0.93
CA VAL A 82 1.09 2.81 -1.48
C VAL A 82 2.09 2.52 -0.37
N PHE A 83 2.94 1.53 -0.59
CA PHE A 83 4.01 1.14 0.33
C PHE A 83 5.34 1.08 -0.39
N ASP A 84 6.41 1.41 0.33
CA ASP A 84 7.80 1.19 -0.05
C ASP A 84 8.57 0.49 1.08
N SER A 85 9.87 0.31 0.93
CA SER A 85 10.74 -0.29 1.95
C SER A 85 10.77 0.47 3.28
N GLU A 86 10.38 1.74 3.28
CA GLU A 86 10.29 2.62 4.45
C GLU A 86 8.90 2.56 5.12
N GLY A 87 7.89 2.09 4.39
CA GLY A 87 6.54 1.84 4.86
C GLY A 87 5.49 2.54 4.03
N ALA A 88 4.43 3.03 4.69
CA ALA A 88 3.28 3.62 4.01
C ALA A 88 3.58 5.02 3.45
N VAL A 89 3.45 5.20 2.13
CA VAL A 89 3.66 6.47 1.43
C VAL A 89 2.33 7.23 1.32
N LYS A 90 1.87 7.80 2.44
CA LYS A 90 0.56 8.46 2.54
C LYS A 90 0.33 9.57 1.49
N SER A 91 1.37 10.31 1.12
CA SER A 91 1.30 11.36 0.08
C SER A 91 0.96 10.79 -1.31
N ALA A 92 1.25 9.51 -1.55
CA ALA A 92 0.98 8.82 -2.79
C ALA A 92 -0.39 8.13 -2.82
N TYR A 93 -1.14 8.13 -1.71
CA TYR A 93 -2.47 7.53 -1.64
C TYR A 93 -3.42 8.25 -2.58
N ARG A 94 -4.32 7.50 -3.22
CA ARG A 94 -5.33 8.08 -4.12
C ARG A 94 -6.69 7.47 -3.84
N ARG A 95 -7.72 8.29 -4.05
CA ARG A 95 -9.11 7.89 -4.00
C ARG A 95 -9.74 8.19 -5.34
N PHE A 96 -10.44 7.22 -5.91
CA PHE A 96 -11.10 7.33 -7.19
C PHE A 96 -12.59 7.23 -6.97
N ASN A 97 -13.30 8.33 -7.23
CA ASN A 97 -14.75 8.27 -7.35
C ASN A 97 -15.07 7.52 -8.65
N ILE A 98 -15.85 6.45 -8.52
CA ILE A 98 -16.22 5.55 -9.60
C ILE A 98 -17.58 5.98 -10.14
N THR A 99 -17.65 6.17 -11.45
CA THR A 99 -18.83 6.75 -12.11
C THR A 99 -19.08 6.06 -13.45
N GLY A 100 -20.35 5.98 -13.86
CA GLY A 100 -20.75 5.43 -15.15
C GLY A 100 -20.70 3.89 -15.22
N ILE A 101 -20.77 3.22 -14.07
CA ILE A 101 -20.87 1.75 -13.96
C ILE A 101 -22.15 1.37 -13.24
N THR A 102 -22.58 0.11 -13.40
CA THR A 102 -23.66 -0.47 -12.60
C THR A 102 -23.26 -0.48 -11.13
N GLY A 103 -24.14 -0.04 -10.23
CA GLY A 103 -23.87 -0.05 -8.79
C GLY A 103 -23.56 -1.46 -8.29
N GLY A 104 -22.50 -1.61 -7.50
CA GLY A 104 -22.03 -2.90 -6.99
C GLY A 104 -21.18 -3.71 -7.99
N ASP A 105 -20.81 -3.15 -9.14
CA ASP A 105 -19.89 -3.79 -10.08
C ASP A 105 -18.42 -3.48 -9.69
N ASP A 106 -17.91 -4.23 -8.71
CA ASP A 106 -16.53 -4.11 -8.23
C ASP A 106 -15.50 -4.33 -9.35
N CYS A 107 -15.82 -5.17 -10.33
CA CYS A 107 -14.91 -5.48 -11.43
C CYS A 107 -14.74 -4.27 -12.34
N ALA A 108 -15.85 -3.61 -12.71
CA ALA A 108 -15.80 -2.36 -13.45
C ALA A 108 -15.14 -1.24 -12.64
N ALA A 109 -15.37 -1.20 -11.32
CA ALA A 109 -14.74 -0.22 -10.43
C ALA A 109 -13.21 -0.37 -10.39
N ILE A 110 -12.69 -1.59 -10.25
CA ILE A 110 -11.25 -1.89 -10.25
C ILE A 110 -10.64 -1.56 -11.59
N HIS A 111 -11.25 -1.98 -12.70
CA HIS A 111 -10.78 -1.64 -14.04
C HIS A 111 -10.64 -0.13 -14.19
N GLN A 112 -11.69 0.64 -13.86
CA GLN A 112 -11.68 2.09 -13.97
C GLN A 112 -10.60 2.74 -13.09
N ALA A 113 -10.43 2.28 -11.84
CA ALA A 113 -9.43 2.82 -10.92
C ALA A 113 -8.00 2.55 -11.38
N VAL A 114 -7.70 1.29 -11.74
CA VAL A 114 -6.38 0.87 -12.22
C VAL A 114 -6.05 1.58 -13.53
N PHE A 115 -6.97 1.60 -14.48
CA PHE A 115 -6.78 2.30 -15.75
C PHE A 115 -6.43 3.78 -15.54
N ARG A 116 -7.18 4.48 -14.67
CA ARG A 116 -6.93 5.91 -14.38
C ARG A 116 -5.60 6.13 -13.66
N ARG A 117 -5.22 5.26 -12.73
CA ARG A 117 -3.92 5.33 -12.02
C ARG A 117 -2.77 5.18 -13.01
N PHE A 118 -2.80 4.13 -13.82
CA PHE A 118 -1.70 3.80 -14.71
C PHE A 118 -1.63 4.67 -15.98
N LYS A 119 -2.75 5.26 -16.40
CA LYS A 119 -2.74 6.30 -17.42
C LYS A 119 -1.94 7.53 -16.97
N ARG A 120 -2.03 7.92 -15.69
CA ARG A 120 -1.23 9.00 -15.10
C ARG A 120 0.23 8.61 -14.90
N LEU A 121 0.50 7.33 -14.64
CA LEU A 121 1.86 6.79 -14.66
C LEU A 121 2.53 6.99 -16.03
N GLN A 122 1.84 6.70 -17.14
CA GLN A 122 2.36 6.93 -18.49
C GLN A 122 2.63 8.41 -18.79
N GLN A 123 1.96 9.32 -18.07
CA GLN A 123 2.18 10.76 -18.14
C GLN A 123 3.34 11.24 -17.25
N GLY A 124 3.99 10.33 -16.51
CA GLY A 124 5.12 10.63 -15.63
C GLY A 124 4.71 11.28 -14.30
N GLU A 125 3.44 11.20 -13.88
CA GLU A 125 2.97 11.86 -12.65
C GLU A 125 3.46 11.19 -11.36
N HIS A 126 3.89 9.92 -11.43
CA HIS A 126 4.41 9.17 -10.29
C HIS A 126 5.25 7.98 -10.73
N GLU A 127 5.88 7.31 -9.77
CA GLU A 127 6.69 6.11 -9.99
C GLU A 127 5.82 4.87 -10.25
N ALA A 128 6.36 3.92 -11.02
CA ALA A 128 5.75 2.63 -11.29
C ALA A 128 5.90 1.70 -10.07
N PRO A 129 4.86 0.96 -9.67
CA PRO A 129 5.01 -0.09 -8.68
C PRO A 129 5.62 -1.36 -9.29
N ASP A 130 6.30 -2.14 -8.46
CA ASP A 130 6.73 -3.49 -8.83
C ASP A 130 5.55 -4.47 -8.76
N ILE A 131 4.68 -4.26 -7.76
CA ILE A 131 3.55 -5.15 -7.48
C ILE A 131 2.28 -4.34 -7.21
N VAL A 132 1.19 -4.74 -7.86
CA VAL A 132 -0.17 -4.26 -7.61
C VAL A 132 -0.96 -5.34 -6.89
N PHE A 133 -1.42 -5.05 -5.68
CA PHE A 133 -2.36 -5.88 -4.94
C PHE A 133 -3.80 -5.44 -5.21
N ILE A 134 -4.70 -6.41 -5.38
CA ILE A 134 -6.13 -6.20 -5.49
C ILE A 134 -6.80 -6.93 -4.31
N ASP A 135 -7.47 -6.22 -3.39
CA ASP A 135 -8.31 -6.86 -2.35
C ASP A 135 -9.56 -7.42 -3.02
N GLY A 136 -9.48 -8.66 -3.47
CA GLY A 136 -10.53 -9.26 -4.27
C GLY A 136 -10.21 -10.60 -4.92
N SER A 137 -11.25 -11.16 -5.51
CA SER A 137 -11.28 -12.43 -6.22
C SER A 137 -10.57 -12.39 -7.58
N THR A 138 -10.43 -13.55 -8.20
CA THR A 138 -9.85 -13.71 -9.56
C THR A 138 -10.52 -12.82 -10.62
N ILE A 139 -11.84 -12.59 -10.52
CA ILE A 139 -12.55 -11.75 -11.49
C ILE A 139 -12.08 -10.29 -11.39
N GLN A 140 -11.88 -9.82 -10.16
CA GLN A 140 -11.38 -8.49 -9.86
C GLN A 140 -9.91 -8.32 -10.27
N VAL A 141 -9.07 -9.36 -10.07
CA VAL A 141 -7.69 -9.39 -10.60
C VAL A 141 -7.66 -9.29 -12.12
N ARG A 142 -8.51 -10.06 -12.82
CA ARG A 142 -8.61 -10.01 -14.28
C ARG A 142 -9.05 -8.65 -14.79
N ALA A 143 -9.91 -7.95 -14.06
CA ALA A 143 -10.30 -6.59 -14.40
C ALA A 143 -9.10 -5.62 -14.34
N ALA A 144 -8.23 -5.74 -13.32
CA ALA A 144 -6.99 -4.99 -13.24
C ALA A 144 -6.00 -5.35 -14.37
N GLN A 145 -5.84 -6.63 -14.69
CA GLN A 145 -5.01 -7.09 -15.81
C GLN A 145 -5.48 -6.48 -17.14
N LYS A 146 -6.80 -6.50 -17.38
CA LYS A 146 -7.38 -5.91 -18.58
C LYS A 146 -7.08 -4.41 -18.67
N ALA A 147 -7.20 -3.68 -17.56
CA ALA A 147 -6.88 -2.24 -17.51
C ALA A 147 -5.40 -1.96 -17.85
N LEU A 148 -4.46 -2.76 -17.35
CA LEU A 148 -3.03 -2.61 -17.69
C LEU A 148 -2.74 -3.00 -19.15
N ALA A 149 -3.38 -4.06 -19.64
CA ALA A 149 -3.24 -4.51 -21.03
C ALA A 149 -3.73 -3.46 -22.03
N GLU A 150 -4.83 -2.76 -21.74
CA GLU A 150 -5.33 -1.64 -22.55
C GLU A 150 -4.34 -0.46 -22.63
N LEU A 151 -3.45 -0.33 -21.63
CA LEU A 151 -2.39 0.66 -21.60
C LEU A 151 -1.05 0.12 -22.10
N ALA A 152 -1.00 -1.15 -22.56
CA ALA A 152 0.23 -1.86 -22.95
C ALA A 152 1.31 -1.89 -21.84
N ILE A 153 0.89 -2.00 -20.57
CA ILE A 153 1.78 -2.12 -19.41
C ILE A 153 1.87 -3.60 -19.02
N ASN A 154 3.07 -4.14 -19.06
CA ASN A 154 3.36 -5.57 -18.87
C ASN A 154 4.47 -5.86 -17.85
N ASN A 155 5.10 -4.83 -17.29
CA ASN A 155 6.24 -4.92 -16.38
C ASN A 155 5.85 -4.83 -14.89
N VAL A 156 4.57 -5.05 -14.57
CA VAL A 156 4.03 -4.94 -13.20
C VAL A 156 3.39 -6.25 -12.82
N MET A 157 3.80 -6.82 -11.68
CA MET A 157 3.18 -8.02 -11.14
C MET A 157 1.81 -7.66 -10.52
N ILE A 158 0.77 -8.45 -10.82
CA ILE A 158 -0.55 -8.28 -10.19
C ILE A 158 -0.82 -9.46 -9.26
N VAL A 159 -1.25 -9.18 -8.03
CA VAL A 159 -1.58 -10.17 -7.02
C VAL A 159 -2.96 -9.88 -6.44
N GLY A 160 -3.89 -10.82 -6.52
CA GLY A 160 -5.15 -10.77 -5.78
C GLY A 160 -4.98 -11.26 -4.36
N VAL A 161 -5.65 -10.62 -3.41
CA VAL A 161 -5.79 -11.08 -2.03
C VAL A 161 -7.25 -11.43 -1.82
N ALA A 162 -7.56 -12.73 -1.82
CA ALA A 162 -8.92 -13.20 -1.59
C ALA A 162 -9.12 -13.58 -0.11
N LYS A 163 -10.22 -13.09 0.46
CA LYS A 163 -10.68 -13.46 1.81
C LYS A 163 -11.09 -14.94 1.79
N GLY A 164 -10.38 -15.79 2.55
CA GLY A 164 -10.71 -17.22 2.66
C GLY A 164 -12.14 -17.45 3.18
N GLU A 165 -12.76 -18.57 2.80
CA GLU A 165 -14.18 -18.92 3.05
C GLU A 165 -14.63 -18.91 4.52
N GLN A 166 -13.72 -18.78 5.48
CA GLN A 166 -14.04 -18.55 6.87
C GLN A 166 -13.29 -17.33 7.35
N ARG A 167 -14.00 -16.33 7.91
CA ARG A 167 -13.48 -15.10 8.54
C ARG A 167 -12.55 -15.35 9.75
N LYS A 168 -11.61 -16.28 9.64
CA LYS A 168 -10.51 -16.53 10.58
C LYS A 168 -9.25 -15.95 9.95
N SER A 169 -8.70 -14.93 10.60
CA SER A 169 -7.44 -14.28 10.23
C SER A 169 -6.34 -15.34 10.02
N GLY A 170 -5.56 -15.24 8.92
CA GLY A 170 -4.45 -16.15 8.61
C GLY A 170 -4.68 -17.20 7.50
N ARG A 171 -5.79 -17.13 6.75
CA ARG A 171 -6.06 -18.00 5.57
C ARG A 171 -6.39 -17.20 4.31
N GLU A 172 -5.67 -16.10 4.10
CA GLU A 172 -5.77 -15.33 2.87
C GLU A 172 -5.19 -16.15 1.71
N LYS A 173 -5.88 -16.15 0.57
CA LYS A 173 -5.41 -16.78 -0.66
C LYS A 173 -4.79 -15.70 -1.55
N LEU A 174 -3.53 -15.89 -1.95
CA LEU A 174 -2.88 -15.05 -2.95
C LEU A 174 -3.17 -15.59 -4.34
N ILE A 175 -3.52 -14.72 -5.27
CA ILE A 175 -3.80 -15.03 -6.68
C ILE A 175 -2.77 -14.31 -7.55
N ILE A 176 -1.79 -15.02 -8.10
CA ILE A 176 -0.74 -14.40 -8.94
C ILE A 176 -1.24 -14.29 -10.38
N GLY A 177 -1.25 -13.08 -10.94
CA GLY A 177 -1.80 -12.81 -12.27
C GLY A 177 -0.90 -13.21 -13.46
N SER A 178 0.40 -13.40 -13.25
CA SER A 178 1.35 -13.69 -14.35
C SER A 178 1.22 -15.09 -14.95
N GLN A 179 0.53 -15.99 -14.27
CA GLN A 179 0.24 -17.33 -14.79
C GLN A 179 -1.18 -17.31 -15.36
N ASN A 180 -1.36 -17.90 -16.55
CA ASN A 180 -2.67 -18.04 -17.20
C ASN A 180 -3.69 -18.85 -16.37
N GLN A 181 -3.32 -19.28 -15.16
CA GLN A 181 -4.17 -19.86 -14.13
C GLN A 181 -3.79 -19.31 -12.74
N PRO A 182 -4.77 -19.01 -11.87
CA PRO A 182 -4.52 -18.64 -10.48
C PRO A 182 -3.78 -19.78 -9.74
N ILE A 183 -2.61 -19.49 -9.16
CA ILE A 183 -2.04 -20.39 -8.14
C ILE A 183 -2.74 -20.09 -6.81
N GLU A 184 -3.41 -21.07 -6.23
CA GLU A 184 -3.87 -20.96 -4.85
C GLU A 184 -2.71 -21.26 -3.90
N ILE A 185 -2.13 -20.24 -3.28
CA ILE A 185 -1.18 -20.45 -2.18
C ILE A 185 -1.98 -20.56 -0.89
N THR A 186 -2.13 -21.78 -0.35
CA THR A 186 -2.64 -21.97 1.01
C THR A 186 -1.50 -21.70 1.98
N MET A 187 -1.64 -20.67 2.82
CA MET A 187 -0.73 -20.43 3.93
C MET A 187 -0.87 -21.56 4.98
N SER A 188 -0.11 -22.64 4.82
CA SER A 188 0.20 -23.56 5.91
C SER A 188 1.37 -22.99 6.71
N ALA A 189 1.19 -22.88 8.03
CA ALA A 189 2.29 -22.56 8.92
C ALA A 189 3.41 -23.61 8.74
N GLY A 190 4.50 -23.22 8.08
CA GLY A 190 5.65 -24.06 7.80
C GLY A 190 5.62 -24.70 6.40
N ASN A 191 6.52 -24.23 5.54
CA ASN A 191 6.83 -24.69 4.17
C ASN A 191 5.78 -24.44 3.08
N VAL A 192 6.18 -23.56 2.16
CA VAL A 192 5.62 -23.41 0.82
C VAL A 192 6.13 -24.58 -0.02
N VAL A 193 5.25 -25.50 -0.41
CA VAL A 193 5.55 -26.49 -1.46
C VAL A 193 4.59 -26.24 -2.61
N PRO A 194 5.08 -25.87 -3.81
CA PRO A 194 4.25 -25.79 -5.00
C PRO A 194 3.75 -27.19 -5.37
N ARG A 195 2.45 -27.33 -5.64
CA ARG A 195 1.89 -28.52 -6.29
C ARG A 195 1.81 -28.30 -7.78
#